data_AF-A0A0K1YUM0-F1
#
_entry.id   AF-A0A0K1YUM0-F1
#
_cell.length_a   1.000
_cell.length_b   1.000
_cell.length_c   1.000
_cell.angle_alpha   90.00
_cell.angle_beta   90.00
_cell.angle_gamma   90.00
#
_symmetry.space_group_name_H-M   'P 1'
#
loop_
_entity.id
_entity.type
_entity.pdbx_description
1 polymer ?
#
loop_
_entity_poly.entity_id
_entity_poly.type
_entity_poly.pdbx_seq_one_letter_code
_entity_poly.pdbx_strand_id
1 'polypeptide(L)'
;EPPYSETRFEEIKKEVSSYIKKIGYNPAAVAFVPISGWNGDNMLEVSEKMPWFKGWAVERKEGKADGKCLIEALDAILPPSRPTDKALRLPLQDVYKIGGIGTVPVGRVETGLLKPGMVVVFAPANITTEVKSVEMHHEALTEAVPGDNVGFNVKNVSVKELRRGFVAGDTKNNPPKGAADFTAQ
;
A
#
# COMPACT_ATOMS: atom_id res chain seq x y z
N GLU A 1 -40.40 -6.61 12.57
CA GLU A 1 -39.87 -7.43 11.47
C GLU A 1 -39.51 -8.81 12.00
N PRO A 2 -39.67 -9.90 11.23
CA PRO A 2 -39.26 -11.22 11.68
C PRO A 2 -37.74 -11.29 11.91
N PRO A 3 -37.24 -12.12 12.85
CA PRO A 3 -35.82 -12.38 12.99
C PRO A 3 -35.20 -12.82 11.67
N TYR A 4 -33.98 -12.35 11.37
CA TYR A 4 -33.22 -12.75 10.17
C TYR A 4 -33.96 -12.48 8.83
N SER A 5 -34.62 -11.32 8.71
CA SER A 5 -35.42 -10.92 7.54
C SER A 5 -34.58 -10.61 6.28
N GLU A 6 -34.85 -11.33 5.18
CA GLU A 6 -34.26 -11.06 3.85
C GLU A 6 -34.64 -9.67 3.32
N THR A 7 -35.93 -9.29 3.45
CA THR A 7 -36.42 -7.98 2.99
C THR A 7 -35.66 -6.83 3.64
N ARG A 8 -35.40 -6.94 4.95
CA ARG A 8 -34.67 -5.91 5.68
C ARG A 8 -33.20 -5.84 5.28
N PHE A 9 -32.57 -7.00 5.04
CA PHE A 9 -31.21 -7.06 4.55
C PHE A 9 -31.05 -6.40 3.18
N GLU A 10 -31.94 -6.69 2.22
CA GLU A 10 -31.88 -6.11 0.89
C GLU A 10 -32.17 -4.60 0.87
N GLU A 11 -33.04 -4.12 1.77
CA GLU A 11 -33.25 -2.68 1.99
C GLU A 11 -31.95 -1.98 2.47
N ILE A 12 -31.33 -2.50 3.54
CA ILE A 12 -30.07 -1.96 4.07
C ILE A 12 -28.97 -2.00 3.02
N LYS A 13 -28.81 -3.12 2.32
CA LYS A 13 -27.82 -3.29 1.25
C LYS A 13 -27.99 -2.24 0.16
N LYS A 14 -29.23 -1.93 -0.24
CA LYS A 14 -29.54 -0.91 -1.24
C LYS A 14 -29.20 0.51 -0.78
N GLU A 15 -29.57 0.86 0.46
CA GLU A 15 -29.27 2.17 1.04
C GLU A 15 -27.76 2.39 1.20
N VAL A 16 -27.07 1.41 1.81
CA VAL A 16 -25.61 1.47 2.01
C VAL A 16 -24.89 1.50 0.67
N SER A 17 -25.29 0.68 -0.31
CA SER A 17 -24.72 0.70 -1.66
C SER A 17 -24.83 2.09 -2.30
N SER A 18 -25.96 2.76 -2.11
CA SER A 18 -26.18 4.12 -2.63
C SER A 18 -25.29 5.15 -1.92
N TYR A 19 -25.09 4.99 -0.61
CA TYR A 19 -24.26 5.88 0.19
C TYR A 19 -22.77 5.75 -0.14
N ILE A 20 -22.22 4.52 -0.14
CA ILE A 20 -20.80 4.29 -0.43
C ILE A 20 -20.44 4.67 -1.88
N LYS A 21 -21.40 4.54 -2.82
CA LYS A 21 -21.22 5.01 -4.19
C LYS A 21 -21.03 6.52 -4.27
N LYS A 22 -21.73 7.30 -3.44
CA LYS A 22 -21.56 8.76 -3.36
C LYS A 22 -20.19 9.15 -2.79
N ILE A 23 -19.63 8.33 -1.91
CA ILE A 23 -18.28 8.52 -1.34
C ILE A 23 -17.19 8.20 -2.38
N GLY A 24 -17.50 7.34 -3.37
CA GLY A 24 -16.58 6.98 -4.45
C GLY A 24 -16.20 5.49 -4.49
N TYR A 25 -16.75 4.66 -3.59
CA TYR A 25 -16.57 3.21 -3.65
C TYR A 25 -17.41 2.60 -4.77
N ASN A 26 -16.94 1.50 -5.36
CA ASN A 26 -17.74 0.67 -6.25
C ASN A 26 -18.53 -0.35 -5.42
N PRO A 27 -19.88 -0.27 -5.32
CA PRO A 27 -20.65 -1.22 -4.52
C PRO A 27 -20.51 -2.68 -4.96
N ALA A 28 -20.23 -2.94 -6.24
CA ALA A 28 -19.99 -4.28 -6.75
C ALA A 28 -18.69 -4.90 -6.20
N ALA A 29 -17.75 -4.09 -5.71
CA ALA A 29 -16.49 -4.55 -5.12
C ALA A 29 -16.59 -4.87 -3.61
N VAL A 30 -17.76 -4.64 -3.01
CA VAL A 30 -18.01 -4.73 -1.56
C VAL A 30 -18.88 -5.94 -1.25
N ALA A 31 -18.40 -6.81 -0.37
CA ALA A 31 -19.16 -7.96 0.10
C ALA A 31 -20.19 -7.51 1.16
N PHE A 32 -21.44 -7.90 0.98
CA PHE A 32 -22.51 -7.68 1.96
C PHE A 32 -22.83 -9.01 2.63
N VAL A 33 -22.45 -9.16 3.90
CA VAL A 33 -22.61 -10.40 4.67
C VAL A 33 -23.60 -10.16 5.82
N PRO A 34 -24.77 -10.81 5.86
CA PRO A 34 -25.67 -10.74 7.01
C PRO A 34 -25.09 -11.58 8.14
N ILE A 35 -24.77 -10.97 9.28
CA ILE A 35 -24.14 -11.63 10.44
C ILE A 35 -24.90 -11.38 11.73
N SER A 36 -24.66 -12.23 12.73
CA SER A 36 -24.94 -11.92 14.14
C SER A 36 -23.63 -12.04 14.92
N GLY A 37 -22.99 -10.91 15.24
CA GLY A 37 -21.73 -10.92 15.98
C GLY A 37 -21.84 -11.54 17.37
N TRP A 38 -23.02 -11.47 17.99
CA TRP A 38 -23.30 -12.08 19.30
C TRP A 38 -23.46 -13.60 19.22
N ASN A 39 -24.21 -14.10 18.24
CA ASN A 39 -24.53 -15.53 18.10
C ASN A 39 -23.56 -16.29 17.20
N GLY A 40 -22.65 -15.61 16.51
CA GLY A 40 -21.70 -16.20 15.56
C GLY A 40 -22.26 -16.51 14.17
N ASP A 41 -23.53 -16.18 13.89
CA ASP A 41 -24.19 -16.49 12.62
C ASP A 41 -23.41 -15.86 11.42
N ASN A 42 -23.02 -16.68 10.44
CA ASN A 42 -22.25 -16.30 9.23
C ASN A 42 -20.88 -15.64 9.52
N MET A 43 -20.34 -15.77 10.74
CA MET A 43 -19.01 -15.24 11.06
C MET A 43 -17.91 -16.14 10.50
N LEU A 44 -17.87 -17.39 10.98
CA LEU A 44 -16.91 -18.42 10.57
C LEU A 44 -17.59 -19.57 9.81
N GLU A 45 -18.85 -19.86 10.16
CA GLU A 45 -19.65 -20.94 9.61
C GLU A 45 -21.00 -20.42 9.14
N VAL A 46 -21.60 -21.12 8.18
CA VAL A 46 -22.90 -20.75 7.59
C VAL A 46 -24.01 -20.95 8.62
N SER A 47 -24.84 -19.93 8.82
CA SER A 47 -26.00 -20.00 9.70
C SER A 47 -27.17 -20.71 9.04
N GLU A 48 -27.75 -21.70 9.72
CA GLU A 48 -28.99 -22.35 9.31
C GLU A 48 -30.22 -21.43 9.42
N LYS A 49 -30.12 -20.31 10.16
CA LYS A 49 -31.23 -19.36 10.37
C LYS A 49 -31.48 -18.43 9.18
N MET A 50 -30.56 -18.40 8.22
CA MET A 50 -30.64 -17.56 7.02
C MET A 50 -30.59 -18.40 5.74
N PRO A 51 -31.52 -19.35 5.52
CA PRO A 51 -31.50 -20.23 4.34
C PRO A 51 -31.73 -19.48 3.02
N TRP A 52 -32.28 -18.27 3.09
CA TRP A 52 -32.44 -17.35 1.97
C TRP A 52 -31.11 -16.78 1.48
N PHE A 53 -30.11 -16.62 2.35
CA PHE A 53 -28.82 -16.06 1.97
C PHE A 53 -27.99 -17.10 1.19
N LYS A 54 -27.82 -16.88 -0.11
CA LYS A 54 -27.07 -17.79 -0.99
C LYS A 54 -25.57 -17.52 -1.01
N GLY A 55 -25.16 -16.36 -0.51
CA GLY A 55 -23.78 -15.92 -0.49
C GLY A 55 -23.65 -14.45 -0.92
N TRP A 56 -22.50 -13.88 -0.65
CA TRP A 56 -22.06 -12.61 -1.21
C TRP A 56 -21.20 -12.88 -2.45
N ALA A 57 -21.14 -11.90 -3.35
CA ALA A 57 -20.25 -11.91 -4.49
C ALA A 57 -19.68 -10.51 -4.70
N VAL A 58 -18.40 -10.42 -5.06
CA VAL A 58 -17.73 -9.18 -5.39
C VAL A 58 -17.09 -9.25 -6.78
N GLU A 59 -17.13 -8.13 -7.49
CA GLU A 59 -16.52 -7.93 -8.79
C GLU A 59 -15.57 -6.73 -8.72
N ARG A 60 -14.27 -7.01 -8.94
CA ARG A 60 -13.19 -6.04 -8.94
C ARG A 60 -12.47 -6.12 -10.29
N LYS A 61 -11.63 -5.12 -10.60
CA LYS A 61 -10.84 -5.15 -11.85
C LYS A 61 -9.86 -6.32 -11.87
N GLU A 62 -9.41 -6.70 -10.69
CA GLU A 62 -8.37 -7.68 -10.43
C GLU A 62 -8.93 -9.11 -10.29
N GLY A 63 -10.26 -9.28 -10.22
CA GLY A 63 -10.89 -10.60 -10.11
C GLY A 63 -12.29 -10.58 -9.48
N LYS A 64 -12.93 -11.75 -9.48
CA LYS A 64 -14.20 -12.02 -8.79
C LYS A 64 -13.96 -12.92 -7.59
N ALA A 65 -14.75 -12.76 -6.54
CA ALA A 65 -14.77 -13.65 -5.39
C ALA A 65 -16.20 -13.77 -4.85
N ASP A 66 -16.51 -14.90 -4.24
CA ASP A 66 -17.79 -15.18 -3.61
C ASP A 66 -17.58 -16.02 -2.35
N GLY A 67 -18.60 -16.05 -1.49
CA GLY A 67 -18.57 -16.79 -0.24
C GLY A 67 -19.86 -16.61 0.55
N LYS A 68 -19.94 -17.16 1.76
CA LYS A 68 -21.13 -17.15 2.62
C LYS A 68 -20.85 -16.58 4.01
N CYS A 69 -19.62 -16.60 4.45
CA CYS A 69 -19.21 -16.17 5.79
C CYS A 69 -18.37 -14.90 5.73
N LEU A 70 -18.26 -14.22 6.87
CA LEU A 70 -17.42 -13.03 7.02
C LEU A 70 -15.94 -13.39 6.85
N ILE A 71 -15.49 -14.53 7.37
CA ILE A 71 -14.10 -14.97 7.22
C ILE A 71 -13.69 -15.10 5.74
N GLU A 72 -14.55 -15.67 4.91
CA GLU A 72 -14.31 -15.81 3.47
C GLU A 72 -14.25 -14.42 2.79
N ALA A 73 -15.04 -13.45 3.26
CA ALA A 73 -15.00 -12.09 2.73
C ALA A 73 -13.69 -11.36 3.09
N LEU A 74 -13.12 -11.67 4.27
CA LEU A 74 -11.81 -11.17 4.70
C LEU A 74 -10.68 -11.83 3.91
N ASP A 75 -10.75 -13.15 3.69
CA ASP A 75 -9.77 -13.89 2.88
C ASP A 75 -9.80 -13.45 1.40
N ALA A 76 -10.95 -12.99 0.92
CA ALA A 76 -11.10 -12.41 -0.41
C ALA A 76 -10.58 -10.97 -0.53
N ILE A 77 -10.00 -10.38 0.53
CA ILE A 77 -9.32 -9.08 0.43
C ILE A 77 -8.06 -9.27 -0.41
N LEU A 78 -7.98 -8.55 -1.52
CA LEU A 78 -6.79 -8.58 -2.36
C LEU A 78 -5.64 -7.90 -1.62
N PRO A 79 -4.45 -8.53 -1.55
CA PRO A 79 -3.27 -7.87 -1.03
C PRO A 79 -3.06 -6.54 -1.78
N PRO A 80 -2.67 -5.46 -1.07
CA PRO A 80 -2.42 -4.19 -1.72
C PRO A 80 -1.33 -4.36 -2.78
N SER A 81 -1.60 -3.92 -4.00
CA SER A 81 -0.60 -3.93 -5.05
C SER A 81 0.57 -3.04 -4.64
N ARG A 82 1.78 -3.60 -4.62
CA ARG A 82 2.98 -2.82 -4.35
C ARG A 82 3.17 -1.83 -5.51
N PRO A 83 3.34 -0.52 -5.25
CA PRO A 83 3.42 0.50 -6.29
C PRO A 83 4.76 0.50 -7.04
N THR A 84 5.14 -0.62 -7.65
CA THR A 84 6.40 -0.82 -8.39
C THR A 84 6.45 0.02 -9.66
N ASP A 85 5.30 0.26 -10.29
CA ASP A 85 5.18 1.00 -11.55
C ASP A 85 5.16 2.52 -11.37
N LYS A 86 5.09 2.99 -10.11
CA LYS A 86 5.14 4.42 -9.79
C LYS A 86 6.58 4.91 -9.76
N ALA A 87 6.77 6.23 -9.82
CA ALA A 87 8.09 6.84 -9.67
C ALA A 87 8.71 6.50 -8.31
N LEU A 88 10.04 6.38 -8.26
CA LEU A 88 10.76 6.10 -7.01
C LEU A 88 10.54 7.21 -5.98
N ARG A 89 10.09 6.84 -4.77
CA ARG A 89 10.08 7.69 -3.58
C ARG A 89 10.63 6.90 -2.41
N LEU A 90 11.76 7.33 -1.88
CA LEU A 90 12.42 6.70 -0.74
C LEU A 90 12.78 7.80 0.27
N PRO A 91 11.92 8.04 1.28
CA PRO A 91 12.22 8.95 2.38
C PRO A 91 13.35 8.40 3.25
N LEU A 92 14.36 9.24 3.50
CA LEU A 92 15.51 8.89 4.31
C LEU A 92 15.14 8.88 5.79
N GLN A 93 15.42 7.76 6.45
CA GLN A 93 15.30 7.59 7.89
C GLN A 93 16.60 8.04 8.57
N ASP A 94 17.75 7.59 8.07
CA ASP A 94 19.06 7.91 8.62
C ASP A 94 20.11 7.98 7.51
N VAL A 95 21.26 8.60 7.81
CA VAL A 95 22.40 8.70 6.88
C VAL A 95 23.69 8.41 7.64
N TYR A 96 24.42 7.38 7.19
CA TYR A 96 25.65 6.93 7.82
C TYR A 96 26.87 7.19 6.95
N LYS A 97 28.03 7.38 7.61
CA LYS A 97 29.35 7.33 6.97
C LYS A 97 30.01 6.02 7.35
N ILE A 98 30.15 5.11 6.39
CA ILE A 98 30.80 3.82 6.60
C ILE A 98 32.22 3.89 6.04
N GLY A 99 33.22 3.55 6.87
CA GLY A 99 34.62 3.53 6.46
C GLY A 99 34.83 2.58 5.27
N GLY A 100 35.53 3.05 4.23
CA GLY A 100 35.78 2.27 3.00
C GLY A 100 34.62 2.22 1.99
N ILE A 101 33.37 2.43 2.42
CA ILE A 101 32.18 2.41 1.56
C ILE A 101 31.78 3.84 1.14
N GLY A 102 31.76 4.77 2.09
CA GLY A 102 31.33 6.15 1.88
C GLY A 102 30.02 6.48 2.58
N THR A 103 29.15 7.22 1.90
CA THR A 103 27.87 7.69 2.43
C THR A 103 26.77 6.67 2.11
N VAL A 104 26.06 6.23 3.15
CA VAL A 104 24.99 5.23 3.05
C VAL A 104 23.72 5.79 3.68
N PRO A 105 22.80 6.35 2.88
CA PRO A 105 21.45 6.64 3.32
C PRO A 105 20.66 5.35 3.54
N VAL A 106 19.76 5.39 4.52
CA VAL A 106 18.85 4.29 4.86
C VAL A 106 17.42 4.80 4.83
N GLY A 107 16.51 4.01 4.29
CA GLY A 107 15.09 4.34 4.29
C GLY A 107 14.21 3.24 3.72
N ARG A 108 12.92 3.52 3.68
CA ARG A 108 11.92 2.61 3.11
C ARG A 108 11.59 3.05 1.70
N VAL A 109 11.55 2.09 0.77
CA VAL A 109 11.00 2.34 -0.57
C VAL A 109 9.48 2.43 -0.42
N GLU A 110 8.89 3.60 -0.66
CA GLU A 110 7.43 3.80 -0.58
C GLU A 110 6.76 3.54 -1.93
N THR A 111 7.40 3.98 -3.01
CA THR A 111 6.95 3.76 -4.39
C THR A 111 8.13 3.55 -5.32
N GLY A 112 7.88 2.89 -6.47
CA GLY A 112 8.87 2.61 -7.49
C GLY A 112 9.91 1.56 -7.09
N LEU A 113 10.99 1.51 -7.86
CA LEU A 113 12.10 0.58 -7.67
C LEU A 113 13.40 1.34 -7.47
N LEU A 114 14.29 0.81 -6.62
CA LEU A 114 15.66 1.28 -6.48
C LEU A 114 16.62 0.17 -6.94
N LYS A 115 17.54 0.50 -7.85
CA LYS A 115 18.54 -0.44 -8.37
C LYS A 115 19.94 0.18 -8.31
N PRO A 116 20.99 -0.62 -8.11
CA PRO A 116 22.36 -0.20 -8.39
C PRO A 116 22.49 0.39 -9.81
N GLY A 117 23.26 1.45 -9.96
CA GLY A 117 23.47 2.17 -11.23
C GLY A 117 22.40 3.23 -11.53
N MET A 118 21.31 3.32 -10.76
CA MET A 118 20.34 4.41 -10.92
C MET A 118 20.96 5.75 -10.51
N VAL A 119 20.58 6.80 -11.23
CA VAL A 119 20.94 8.18 -10.87
C VAL A 119 19.75 8.79 -10.15
N VAL A 120 19.92 9.04 -8.85
CA VAL A 120 18.88 9.53 -7.96
C VAL A 120 19.11 10.99 -7.60
N VAL A 121 18.02 11.71 -7.33
CA VAL A 121 18.04 13.05 -6.76
C VAL A 121 17.42 13.05 -5.37
N PHE A 122 18.02 13.82 -4.47
CA PHE A 122 17.54 14.05 -3.11
C PHE A 122 16.85 15.40 -3.01
N ALA A 123 15.55 15.38 -2.78
CA ALA A 123 14.78 16.55 -2.41
C ALA A 123 14.81 16.77 -0.89
N PRO A 124 14.76 18.03 -0.39
CA PRO A 124 14.61 19.26 -1.16
C PRO A 124 15.93 19.86 -1.69
N ALA A 125 17.10 19.31 -1.32
CA ALA A 125 18.41 19.89 -1.63
C ALA A 125 18.81 19.84 -3.13
N ASN A 126 18.08 19.09 -3.95
CA ASN A 126 18.33 18.90 -5.37
C ASN A 126 19.74 18.34 -5.69
N ILE A 127 20.24 17.46 -4.82
CA ILE A 127 21.55 16.80 -4.98
C ILE A 127 21.35 15.53 -5.80
N THR A 128 22.11 15.38 -6.87
CA THR A 128 22.04 14.22 -7.76
C THR A 128 23.29 13.35 -7.66
N THR A 129 23.10 12.03 -7.60
CA THR A 129 24.21 11.07 -7.54
C THR A 129 23.81 9.70 -8.06
N GLU A 130 24.80 8.87 -8.36
CA GLU A 130 24.62 7.48 -8.76
C GLU A 130 24.64 6.55 -7.54
N VAL A 131 23.68 5.62 -7.49
CA VAL A 131 23.58 4.55 -6.51
C VAL A 131 24.56 3.44 -6.89
N LYS A 132 25.45 3.04 -5.99
CA LYS A 132 26.46 2.01 -6.26
C LYS A 132 26.05 0.61 -5.85
N SER A 133 25.43 0.49 -4.69
CA SER A 133 24.90 -0.77 -4.16
C SER A 133 23.64 -0.47 -3.38
N VAL A 134 22.80 -1.50 -3.25
CA VAL A 134 21.60 -1.49 -2.42
C VAL A 134 21.68 -2.74 -1.56
N GLU A 135 21.44 -2.61 -0.26
CA GLU A 135 21.59 -3.67 0.71
C GLU A 135 20.40 -3.70 1.67
N MET A 136 19.96 -4.91 2.03
CA MET A 136 18.95 -5.16 3.06
C MET A 136 19.46 -6.28 3.96
N HIS A 137 19.45 -6.08 5.28
CA HIS A 137 19.94 -7.08 6.24
C HIS A 137 21.35 -7.65 5.93
N HIS A 138 22.26 -6.80 5.43
CA HIS A 138 23.63 -7.15 5.03
C HIS A 138 23.75 -8.05 3.79
N GLU A 139 22.68 -8.18 3.00
CA GLU A 139 22.71 -8.84 1.70
C GLU A 139 22.53 -7.80 0.58
N ALA A 140 23.32 -7.96 -0.49
CA ALA A 140 23.22 -7.10 -1.66
C ALA A 140 21.99 -7.45 -2.49
N LEU A 141 21.22 -6.43 -2.87
CA LEU A 141 20.02 -6.56 -3.69
C LEU A 141 20.29 -6.12 -5.13
N THR A 142 19.73 -6.87 -6.09
CA THR A 142 19.68 -6.46 -7.50
C THR A 142 18.67 -5.33 -7.73
N GLU A 143 17.61 -5.31 -6.93
CA GLU A 143 16.61 -4.25 -6.87
C GLU A 143 15.93 -4.27 -5.50
N ALA A 144 15.50 -3.10 -5.03
CA ALA A 144 14.63 -2.95 -3.88
C ALA A 144 13.24 -2.48 -4.31
N VAL A 145 12.21 -3.07 -3.72
CA VAL A 145 10.79 -2.88 -4.08
C VAL A 145 10.04 -2.14 -2.97
N PRO A 146 8.83 -1.62 -3.23
CA PRO A 146 8.06 -0.93 -2.21
C PRO A 146 7.83 -1.80 -0.97
N GLY A 147 8.14 -1.26 0.21
CA GLY A 147 8.07 -1.91 1.51
C GLY A 147 9.42 -2.33 2.09
N ASP A 148 10.46 -2.45 1.26
CA ASP A 148 11.81 -2.83 1.72
C ASP A 148 12.45 -1.67 2.50
N ASN A 149 13.14 -2.00 3.60
CA ASN A 149 13.98 -1.05 4.33
C ASN A 149 15.43 -1.33 3.94
N VAL A 150 16.03 -0.41 3.19
CA VAL A 150 17.32 -0.63 2.54
C VAL A 150 18.32 0.45 2.91
N GLY A 151 19.58 0.07 3.00
CA GLY A 151 20.71 0.98 2.91
C GLY A 151 21.24 0.99 1.48
N PHE A 152 21.66 2.14 0.97
CA PHE A 152 22.24 2.20 -0.38
C PHE A 152 23.45 3.12 -0.43
N ASN A 153 24.49 2.72 -1.14
CA ASN A 153 25.72 3.51 -1.24
C ASN A 153 25.58 4.55 -2.36
N VAL A 154 25.98 5.79 -2.11
CA VAL A 154 26.04 6.87 -3.10
C VAL A 154 27.42 7.50 -3.20
N LYS A 155 27.83 7.89 -4.42
CA LYS A 155 29.13 8.55 -4.66
C LYS A 155 29.07 10.06 -4.46
N ASN A 156 30.21 10.64 -4.10
CA ASN A 156 30.45 12.09 -4.16
C ASN A 156 29.44 12.96 -3.38
N VAL A 157 28.75 12.38 -2.40
CA VAL A 157 27.83 13.10 -1.51
C VAL A 157 28.29 12.87 -0.08
N SER A 158 28.44 13.95 0.68
CA SER A 158 28.80 13.93 2.09
C SER A 158 27.58 13.66 2.96
N VAL A 159 27.76 12.92 4.06
CA VAL A 159 26.72 12.73 5.09
C VAL A 159 26.16 14.03 5.66
N LYS A 160 26.88 15.16 5.55
CA LYS A 160 26.41 16.46 6.02
C LYS A 160 25.38 17.11 5.09
N GLU A 161 25.35 16.67 3.83
CA GLU A 161 24.48 17.22 2.78
C GLU A 161 23.11 16.52 2.72
N LEU A 162 23.02 15.32 3.29
CA LEU A 162 21.78 14.55 3.39
C LEU A 162 21.32 14.47 4.84
N ARG A 163 20.02 14.46 5.05
CA ARG A 163 19.42 14.40 6.39
C ARG A 163 18.17 13.53 6.37
N ARG A 164 17.81 13.02 7.55
CA ARG A 164 16.50 12.39 7.78
C ARG A 164 15.38 13.28 7.26
N GLY A 165 14.40 12.68 6.60
CA GLY A 165 13.25 13.37 6.00
C GLY A 165 13.45 13.83 4.56
N PHE A 166 14.68 13.80 4.02
CA PHE A 166 14.89 14.02 2.59
C PHE A 166 14.27 12.87 1.79
N VAL A 167 13.90 13.10 0.54
CA VAL A 167 13.28 12.09 -0.32
C VAL A 167 14.17 11.84 -1.52
N ALA A 168 14.65 10.61 -1.66
CA ALA A 168 15.33 10.15 -2.85
C ALA A 168 14.31 9.73 -3.92
N GLY A 169 14.60 10.01 -5.18
CA GLY A 169 13.85 9.51 -6.32
C GLY A 169 14.67 9.48 -7.61
N ASP A 170 14.18 8.79 -8.63
CA ASP A 170 14.87 8.65 -9.91
C ASP A 170 14.86 9.99 -10.67
N THR A 171 16.03 10.44 -11.13
CA THR A 171 16.16 11.62 -11.98
C THR A 171 15.39 11.50 -13.30
N LYS A 172 15.22 10.28 -13.82
CA LYS A 172 14.62 10.02 -15.13
C LYS A 172 13.12 9.85 -15.10
N ASN A 173 12.52 9.64 -13.93
CA ASN A 173 11.10 9.35 -13.81
C ASN A 173 10.47 10.14 -12.66
N ASN A 174 9.93 11.32 -13.00
CA ASN A 174 9.25 12.22 -12.07
C ASN A 174 10.05 12.46 -10.76
N PRO A 175 11.21 13.15 -10.83
CA PRO A 175 12.05 13.39 -9.67
C PRO A 175 11.32 14.18 -8.56
N PRO A 176 11.55 13.85 -7.27
CA PRO A 176 10.98 14.60 -6.15
C PRO A 176 11.52 16.03 -6.11
N LYS A 177 10.73 16.96 -5.58
CA LYS A 177 11.06 18.39 -5.42
C LYS A 177 10.65 18.87 -4.03
N GLY A 178 11.28 19.95 -3.56
CA GLY A 178 10.80 20.65 -2.37
C GLY A 178 9.44 21.30 -2.62
N ALA A 179 8.58 21.33 -1.61
CA ALA A 179 7.33 22.06 -1.63
C ALA A 179 7.52 23.42 -0.95
N ALA A 180 7.04 24.51 -1.58
CA ALA A 180 6.98 25.83 -0.96
C ALA A 180 5.76 25.95 -0.04
N ASP A 181 4.62 25.46 -0.52
CA ASP A 181 3.34 25.37 0.16
C ASP A 181 2.55 24.18 -0.38
N PHE A 182 1.54 23.73 0.38
CA PHE A 182 0.56 22.75 -0.08
C PHE A 182 -0.76 22.97 0.67
N THR A 183 -1.87 22.74 -0.03
CA THR A 183 -3.20 22.72 0.59
C THR A 183 -3.49 21.32 1.12
N ALA A 184 -3.89 21.21 2.38
CA ALA A 184 -4.31 19.96 3.02
C ALA A 184 -5.75 20.07 3.54
N GLN A 185 -6.43 18.92 3.67
CA GLN A 185 -7.77 18.79 4.24
C GLN A 185 -7.70 18.44 5.73
#